data_AF-A0A2T6DAT7-F1
#
_entry.id   AF-A0A2T6DAT7-F1
#
_cell.length_a   1.000
_cell.length_b   1.000
_cell.length_c   1.000
_cell.angle_alpha   90.00
_cell.angle_beta   90.00
_cell.angle_gamma   90.00
#
_symmetry.space_group_name_H-M   'P 1'
#
loop_
_entity.id
_entity.type
_entity.pdbx_description
1 polymer ?
#
loop_
_entity_poly.entity_id
_entity_poly.type
_entity_poly.pdbx_seq_one_letter_code
_entity_poly.pdbx_strand_id
1 'polypeptide(L)'
;MPHMDPNMDESDQKALQERLNELRRQTDEIEHRKRAIDELKSKEKEFEEGRRTVLEKLERGLVILENQEFEAKREAEQLRQIREAFNEQLQQIREVDPNEWKGGRDTQSVQAEVTRALARVDQAHAIYTQARSRLAKFGEVEATEGDEYLDGASEKSFVTLMKEGFAFTLPLMLFATAALFIFILIQKLSAAATP
;
A
#
# COMPACT_ATOMS: atom_id res chain seq x y z
N MET A 1 81.51 18.45 61.60
CA MET A 1 80.06 18.21 61.54
C MET A 1 79.49 19.22 60.56
N PRO A 2 78.88 18.80 59.43
CA PRO A 2 78.31 19.76 58.49
C PRO A 2 77.04 20.36 59.10
N HIS A 3 76.94 21.69 59.07
CA HIS A 3 75.73 22.42 59.44
C HIS A 3 74.67 22.19 58.34
N MET A 4 73.57 21.54 58.68
CA MET A 4 72.37 21.46 57.85
C MET A 4 71.71 22.85 57.89
N ASP A 5 71.60 23.51 56.75
CA ASP A 5 71.00 24.83 56.62
C ASP A 5 69.46 24.67 56.56
N PRO A 6 68.69 25.14 57.56
CA PRO A 6 67.25 24.84 57.69
C PRO A 6 66.35 25.43 56.58
N ASN A 7 66.93 26.23 55.68
CA ASN A 7 66.22 26.83 54.54
C ASN A 7 66.19 25.90 53.29
N MET A 8 67.05 24.88 53.24
CA MET A 8 67.21 23.96 52.11
C MET A 8 66.05 22.94 52.03
N ASP A 9 65.55 22.50 53.19
CA ASP A 9 64.41 21.59 53.29
C ASP A 9 63.09 22.24 52.83
N GLU A 10 62.91 23.54 53.09
CA GLU A 10 61.70 24.28 52.67
C GLU A 10 61.68 24.52 51.16
N SER A 11 62.83 24.78 50.53
CA SER A 11 62.95 24.90 49.08
C SER A 11 62.70 23.57 48.36
N ASP A 12 63.21 22.46 48.89
CA ASP A 12 63.02 21.13 48.29
C ASP A 12 61.57 20.66 48.41
N GLN A 13 60.90 20.95 49.54
CA GLN A 13 59.46 20.69 49.72
C GLN A 13 58.60 21.50 48.75
N LYS A 14 58.90 22.79 48.56
CA LYS A 14 58.19 23.63 47.57
C LYS A 14 58.37 23.10 46.15
N ALA A 15 59.60 22.74 45.77
CA ALA A 15 59.87 22.18 44.45
C ALA A 15 59.15 20.82 44.21
N LEU A 16 59.09 19.96 45.22
CA LEU A 16 58.31 18.71 45.17
C LEU A 16 56.81 18.98 45.01
N GLN A 17 56.28 19.97 45.72
CA GLN A 17 54.87 20.33 45.67
C GLN A 17 54.47 20.96 44.33
N GLU A 18 55.33 21.80 43.76
CA GLU A 18 55.16 22.34 42.40
C GLU A 18 55.18 21.22 41.36
N ARG A 19 56.10 20.26 41.47
CA ARG A 19 56.14 19.08 40.59
C ARG A 19 54.87 18.24 40.71
N LEU A 20 54.35 18.03 41.92
CA LEU A 20 53.09 17.31 42.12
C LEU A 20 51.90 18.05 41.50
N ASN A 21 51.85 19.38 41.61
CA ASN A 21 50.80 20.19 41.00
C ASN A 21 50.86 20.13 39.47
N GLU A 22 52.07 20.18 38.90
CA GLU A 22 52.27 20.05 37.46
C GLU A 22 51.85 18.66 36.96
N LEU A 23 52.25 17.59 37.66
CA LEU A 23 51.83 16.22 37.33
C LEU A 23 50.30 16.06 37.41
N ARG A 24 49.65 16.66 38.42
CA ARG A 24 48.18 16.66 38.53
C ARG A 24 47.54 17.37 37.35
N ARG A 25 48.06 18.54 36.97
CA ARG A 25 47.55 19.30 35.83
C ARG A 25 47.69 18.54 34.51
N GLN A 26 48.81 17.86 34.31
CA GLN A 26 49.03 16.99 33.16
C GLN A 26 48.08 15.78 33.16
N THR A 27 47.81 15.19 34.33
CA THR A 27 46.85 14.10 34.48
C THR A 27 45.44 14.55 34.12
N ASP A 28 45.00 15.69 34.65
CA ASP A 28 43.68 16.26 34.37
C ASP A 28 43.51 16.58 32.87
N GLU A 29 44.56 17.11 32.23
CA GLU A 29 44.55 17.40 30.80
C GLU A 29 44.48 16.11 29.96
N ILE A 30 45.22 15.07 30.34
CA ILE A 30 45.15 13.75 29.68
C ILE A 30 43.77 13.14 29.84
N GLU A 31 43.16 13.21 31.03
CA GLU A 31 41.81 12.70 31.26
C GLU A 31 40.76 13.48 30.47
N HIS A 32 40.91 14.79 30.32
CA HIS A 32 40.02 15.59 29.51
C HIS A 32 40.14 15.23 28.02
N ARG A 33 41.37 15.13 27.50
CA ARG A 33 41.64 14.69 26.12
C ARG A 33 41.09 13.29 25.85
N LYS A 34 41.25 12.36 26.81
CA LYS A 34 40.70 11.01 26.72
C LYS A 34 39.18 11.03 26.61
N ARG A 35 38.49 11.78 27.48
CA ARG A 35 37.03 11.93 27.43
C ARG A 35 36.55 12.50 26.09
N ALA A 36 37.25 13.50 25.56
CA ALA A 36 36.91 14.08 24.25
C ALA A 36 37.06 13.06 23.10
N ILE A 37 38.11 12.23 23.12
CA ILE A 37 38.31 11.16 22.12
C ILE A 37 37.21 10.10 22.24
N ASP A 38 36.87 9.70 23.46
CA ASP A 38 35.84 8.68 23.70
C ASP A 38 34.45 9.17 23.24
N GLU A 39 34.12 10.44 23.47
CA GLU A 39 32.89 11.06 22.97
C GLU A 39 32.86 11.10 21.43
N LEU A 40 33.96 11.48 20.78
CA LEU A 40 34.07 11.48 19.32
C LEU A 40 33.89 10.08 18.75
N LYS A 41 34.53 9.07 19.34
CA LYS A 41 34.36 7.66 18.94
C LYS A 41 32.92 7.19 19.12
N SER A 42 32.25 7.61 20.19
CA SER A 42 30.84 7.29 20.38
C SER A 42 29.97 7.89 19.27
N LYS A 43 30.20 9.15 18.90
CA LYS A 43 29.46 9.83 17.81
C LYS A 43 29.75 9.21 16.46
N GLU A 44 31.00 8.84 16.19
CA GLU A 44 31.38 8.14 14.95
C GLU A 44 30.65 6.81 14.84
N LYS A 45 30.64 6.01 15.92
CA LYS A 45 29.91 4.74 15.95
C LYS A 45 28.41 4.92 15.71
N GLU A 46 27.78 5.87 16.39
CA GLU A 46 26.35 6.16 16.20
C GLU A 46 26.05 6.59 14.75
N PHE A 47 26.92 7.43 14.17
CA PHE A 47 26.81 7.83 12.78
C PHE A 47 26.95 6.64 11.83
N GLU A 48 27.94 5.76 12.04
CA GLU A 48 28.15 4.59 11.18
C GLU A 48 26.97 3.61 11.23
N GLU A 49 26.43 3.36 12.43
CA GLU A 49 25.25 2.51 12.63
C GLU A 49 24.00 3.12 11.98
N GLY A 50 23.79 4.43 12.15
CA GLY A 50 22.71 5.17 11.51
C GLY A 50 22.84 5.17 9.99
N ARG A 51 24.04 5.46 9.46
CA ARG A 51 24.35 5.45 8.03
C ARG A 51 24.08 4.09 7.42
N ARG A 52 24.57 3.00 8.04
CA ARG A 52 24.31 1.62 7.57
C ARG A 52 22.81 1.33 7.53
N THR A 53 22.10 1.66 8.60
CA THR A 53 20.65 1.43 8.70
C THR A 53 19.87 2.18 7.60
N VAL A 54 20.22 3.44 7.35
CA VAL A 54 19.56 4.25 6.30
C VAL A 54 19.89 3.70 4.91
N LEU A 55 21.15 3.34 4.65
CA LEU A 55 21.54 2.72 3.38
C LEU A 55 20.75 1.44 3.12
N GLU A 56 20.69 0.52 4.09
CA GLU A 56 19.92 -0.73 3.94
C GLU A 56 18.43 -0.47 3.66
N LYS A 57 17.84 0.54 4.32
CA LYS A 57 16.44 0.92 4.08
C LYS A 57 16.23 1.52 2.70
N LEU A 58 17.14 2.36 2.24
CA LEU A 58 17.08 2.98 0.92
C LEU A 58 17.26 1.93 -0.18
N GLU A 59 18.20 1.01 -0.04
CA GLU A 59 18.41 -0.10 -0.98
C GLU A 59 17.17 -0.98 -1.09
N ARG A 60 16.58 -1.39 0.05
CA ARG A 60 15.34 -2.17 0.05
C ARG A 60 14.17 -1.39 -0.55
N GLY A 61 14.05 -0.11 -0.21
CA GLY A 61 13.01 0.77 -0.75
C GLY A 61 13.13 0.95 -2.26
N LEU A 62 14.35 1.07 -2.78
CA LEU A 62 14.62 1.19 -4.21
C LEU A 62 14.18 -0.06 -4.96
N VAL A 63 14.52 -1.26 -4.48
CA VAL A 63 14.09 -2.53 -5.12
C VAL A 63 12.57 -2.64 -5.15
N ILE A 64 11.88 -2.27 -4.07
CA ILE A 64 10.41 -2.26 -4.04
C ILE A 64 9.87 -1.27 -5.06
N LEU A 65 10.42 -0.05 -5.10
CA LEU A 65 9.99 0.99 -6.03
C LEU A 65 10.19 0.57 -7.48
N GLU A 66 11.35 0.00 -7.83
CA GLU A 66 11.64 -0.52 -9.17
C GLU A 66 10.66 -1.62 -9.58
N ASN A 67 10.31 -2.53 -8.66
CA ASN A 67 9.32 -3.55 -8.92
C ASN A 67 7.91 -2.96 -9.13
N GLN A 68 7.51 -1.97 -8.33
CA GLN A 68 6.24 -1.27 -8.51
C GLN A 68 6.22 -0.49 -9.83
N GLU A 69 7.32 0.15 -10.22
CA GLU A 69 7.44 0.84 -11.51
C GLU A 69 7.33 -0.14 -12.68
N PHE A 70 7.96 -1.31 -12.57
CA PHE A 70 7.85 -2.37 -13.57
C PHE A 70 6.41 -2.87 -13.73
N GLU A 71 5.74 -3.19 -12.62
CA GLU A 71 4.34 -3.63 -12.66
C GLU A 71 3.44 -2.52 -13.23
N ALA A 72 3.56 -1.27 -12.77
CA ALA A 72 2.77 -0.16 -13.30
C ALA A 72 2.96 0.04 -14.82
N LYS A 73 4.19 -0.09 -15.34
CA LYS A 73 4.47 -0.05 -16.78
C LYS A 73 3.82 -1.21 -17.52
N ARG A 74 3.87 -2.41 -16.95
CA ARG A 74 3.24 -3.61 -17.52
C ARG A 74 1.72 -3.46 -17.57
N GLU A 75 1.12 -2.95 -16.51
CA GLU A 75 -0.31 -2.66 -16.44
C GLU A 75 -0.72 -1.62 -17.49
N ALA A 76 0.04 -0.54 -17.62
CA ALA A 76 -0.19 0.48 -18.64
C ALA A 76 -0.12 -0.09 -20.07
N GLU A 77 0.82 -1.00 -20.33
CA GLU A 77 0.92 -1.68 -21.63
C GLU A 77 -0.27 -2.61 -21.88
N GLN A 78 -0.77 -3.31 -20.86
CA GLN A 78 -1.98 -4.13 -20.98
C GLN A 78 -3.21 -3.28 -21.31
N LEU A 79 -3.37 -2.12 -20.65
CA LEU A 79 -4.45 -1.18 -20.97
C LEU A 79 -4.32 -0.62 -22.39
N ARG A 80 -3.09 -0.34 -22.84
CA ARG A 80 -2.82 0.09 -24.21
C ARG A 80 -3.26 -0.96 -25.22
N GLN A 81 -2.94 -2.24 -25.03
CA GLN A 81 -3.36 -3.33 -25.91
C GLN A 81 -4.87 -3.47 -25.97
N ILE A 82 -5.56 -3.36 -24.83
CA ILE A 82 -7.03 -3.37 -24.79
C ILE A 82 -7.61 -2.21 -25.59
N ARG A 83 -7.07 -1.00 -25.42
CA ARG A 83 -7.49 0.20 -26.17
C ARG A 83 -7.29 0.02 -27.68
N GLU A 84 -6.15 -0.53 -28.09
CA GLU A 84 -5.86 -0.79 -29.51
C GLU A 84 -6.84 -1.81 -30.10
N ALA A 85 -7.12 -2.91 -29.40
CA ALA A 85 -8.13 -3.89 -29.81
C ALA A 85 -9.54 -3.27 -29.94
N PHE A 86 -9.94 -2.40 -28.99
CA PHE A 86 -11.21 -1.69 -29.07
C PHE A 86 -11.29 -0.76 -30.28
N ASN A 87 -10.23 0.00 -30.56
CA ASN A 87 -10.19 0.88 -31.72
C ASN A 87 -10.30 0.08 -33.04
N GLU A 88 -9.62 -1.05 -33.14
CA GLU A 88 -9.71 -1.93 -34.31
C GLU A 88 -11.14 -2.43 -34.52
N GLN A 89 -11.80 -2.91 -33.47
CA GLN A 89 -13.19 -3.38 -33.56
C GLN A 89 -14.17 -2.26 -33.88
N LEU A 90 -13.99 -1.07 -33.28
CA LEU A 90 -14.79 0.11 -33.60
C LEU A 90 -14.65 0.50 -35.07
N GLN A 91 -13.45 0.43 -35.63
CA GLN A 91 -13.23 0.69 -37.04
C GLN A 91 -13.95 -0.35 -37.91
N GLN A 92 -13.79 -1.64 -37.61
CA GLN A 92 -14.43 -2.74 -38.36
C GLN A 92 -15.96 -2.64 -38.38
N ILE A 93 -16.58 -2.18 -37.29
CA ILE A 93 -18.03 -1.94 -37.21
C ILE A 93 -18.43 -0.67 -37.98
N ARG A 94 -17.67 0.43 -37.84
CA ARG A 94 -17.97 1.70 -38.54
C ARG A 94 -17.86 1.59 -40.05
N GLU A 95 -17.01 0.70 -40.55
CA GLU A 95 -16.86 0.42 -41.98
C GLU A 95 -18.04 -0.37 -42.58
N VAL A 96 -18.92 -0.95 -41.75
CA VAL A 96 -20.15 -1.58 -42.25
C VAL A 96 -21.14 -0.49 -42.64
N ASP A 97 -21.37 -0.29 -43.95
CA ASP A 97 -22.41 0.61 -44.46
C ASP A 97 -23.70 -0.17 -44.77
N PRO A 98 -24.77 0.00 -43.96
CA PRO A 98 -26.04 -0.70 -44.18
C PRO A 98 -26.78 -0.26 -45.45
N ASN A 99 -26.36 0.83 -46.10
CA ASN A 99 -27.01 1.33 -47.31
C ASN A 99 -26.57 0.58 -48.57
N GLU A 100 -25.40 -0.07 -48.57
CA GLU A 100 -24.96 -0.93 -49.68
C GLU A 100 -25.95 -2.09 -49.91
N TRP A 101 -26.52 -2.62 -48.84
CA TRP A 101 -27.47 -3.74 -48.88
C TRP A 101 -28.79 -3.39 -49.57
N LYS A 102 -29.19 -2.11 -49.54
CA LYS A 102 -30.45 -1.63 -50.13
C LYS A 102 -30.36 -1.51 -51.66
N GLY A 103 -29.16 -1.49 -52.24
CA GLY A 103 -28.93 -1.41 -53.69
C GLY A 103 -28.73 -2.77 -54.38
N GLY A 104 -28.59 -3.85 -53.62
CA GLY A 104 -28.32 -5.20 -54.13
C GLY A 104 -29.48 -5.77 -54.93
N ARG A 105 -29.21 -6.14 -56.20
CA ARG A 105 -30.21 -6.75 -57.10
C ARG A 105 -30.43 -8.25 -56.82
N ASP A 106 -29.59 -8.86 -55.99
CA ASP A 106 -29.54 -10.30 -55.69
C ASP A 106 -29.64 -10.56 -54.18
N THR A 107 -30.74 -11.19 -53.76
CA THR A 107 -31.06 -11.53 -52.36
C THR A 107 -30.00 -12.41 -51.70
N GLN A 108 -29.33 -13.29 -52.46
CA GLN A 108 -28.32 -14.19 -51.90
C GLN A 108 -27.06 -13.43 -51.46
N SER A 109 -26.65 -12.42 -52.24
CA SER A 109 -25.51 -11.56 -51.92
C SER A 109 -25.76 -10.74 -50.65
N VAL A 110 -26.95 -10.17 -50.50
CA VAL A 110 -27.36 -9.40 -49.31
C VAL A 110 -27.36 -10.27 -48.05
N GLN A 111 -27.89 -11.49 -48.13
CA GLN A 111 -27.92 -12.40 -46.99
C GLN A 111 -26.51 -12.77 -46.50
N ALA A 112 -25.56 -12.96 -47.44
CA ALA A 112 -24.17 -13.24 -47.09
C ALA A 112 -23.50 -12.04 -46.41
N GLU A 113 -23.78 -10.81 -46.86
CA GLU A 113 -23.23 -9.58 -46.27
C GLU A 113 -23.78 -9.30 -44.87
N VAL A 114 -25.09 -9.48 -44.66
CA VAL A 114 -25.73 -9.37 -43.34
C VAL A 114 -25.14 -10.37 -42.36
N THR A 115 -24.93 -11.62 -42.79
CA THR A 115 -24.30 -12.66 -41.95
C THR A 115 -22.86 -12.27 -41.56
N ARG A 116 -22.08 -11.67 -42.49
CA ARG A 116 -20.74 -11.15 -42.17
C ARG A 116 -20.78 -9.97 -41.20
N ALA A 117 -21.73 -9.06 -41.35
CA ALA A 117 -21.88 -7.93 -40.44
C ALA A 117 -22.27 -8.38 -39.03
N LEU A 118 -23.19 -9.35 -38.91
CA LEU A 118 -23.52 -9.97 -37.62
C LEU A 118 -22.30 -10.64 -36.99
N ALA A 119 -21.52 -11.39 -37.77
CA ALA A 119 -20.28 -12.00 -37.26
C ALA A 119 -19.26 -10.95 -36.74
N ARG A 120 -19.14 -9.79 -37.38
CA ARG A 120 -18.29 -8.68 -36.89
C ARG A 120 -18.80 -8.11 -35.57
N VAL A 121 -20.12 -7.97 -35.42
CA VAL A 121 -20.76 -7.51 -34.17
C VAL A 121 -20.52 -8.53 -33.05
N ASP A 122 -20.73 -9.82 -33.31
CA ASP A 122 -20.48 -10.89 -32.33
C ASP A 122 -19.01 -10.93 -31.89
N GLN A 123 -18.08 -10.76 -32.82
CA GLN A 123 -16.65 -10.66 -32.53
C GLN A 123 -16.33 -9.47 -31.63
N ALA A 124 -16.91 -8.30 -31.90
CA ALA A 124 -16.71 -7.12 -31.06
C ALA A 124 -17.28 -7.31 -29.65
N HIS A 125 -18.45 -7.96 -29.51
CA HIS A 125 -19.02 -8.32 -28.21
C HIS A 125 -18.10 -9.26 -27.43
N ALA A 126 -17.56 -10.29 -28.07
CA ALA A 126 -16.62 -11.22 -27.43
C ALA A 126 -15.37 -10.51 -26.92
N ILE A 127 -14.79 -9.59 -27.72
CA ILE A 127 -13.62 -8.80 -27.33
C ILE A 127 -13.95 -7.85 -26.17
N TYR A 128 -15.13 -7.22 -26.18
CA TYR A 128 -15.58 -6.36 -25.10
C TYR A 128 -15.73 -7.11 -23.78
N THR A 129 -16.43 -8.24 -23.76
CA THR A 129 -16.60 -9.07 -22.56
C THR A 129 -15.26 -9.59 -22.04
N GLN A 130 -14.39 -10.06 -22.95
CA GLN A 130 -13.05 -10.50 -22.57
C GLN A 130 -12.23 -9.35 -21.96
N ALA A 131 -12.23 -8.18 -22.58
CA ALA A 131 -11.54 -7.00 -22.07
C ALA A 131 -12.09 -6.58 -20.70
N ARG A 132 -13.41 -6.57 -20.50
CA ARG A 132 -14.06 -6.24 -19.21
C ARG A 132 -13.56 -7.13 -18.08
N SER A 133 -13.40 -8.44 -18.32
CA SER A 133 -12.83 -9.36 -17.33
C SER A 133 -11.37 -9.05 -16.96
N ARG A 134 -10.58 -8.55 -17.93
CA ARG A 134 -9.19 -8.13 -17.72
C ARG A 134 -9.13 -6.78 -16.99
N LEU A 135 -10.02 -5.86 -17.35
CA LEU A 135 -10.14 -4.52 -16.77
C LEU A 135 -10.54 -4.56 -15.28
N ALA A 136 -11.38 -5.52 -14.89
CA ALA A 136 -11.79 -5.72 -13.49
C ALA A 136 -10.61 -5.94 -12.52
N LYS A 137 -9.42 -6.31 -13.02
CA LYS A 137 -8.21 -6.46 -12.21
C LYS A 137 -7.56 -5.13 -11.82
N PHE A 138 -7.82 -4.04 -12.56
CA PHE A 138 -7.22 -2.72 -12.32
C PHE A 138 -8.11 -1.81 -11.44
N GLY A 139 -9.27 -2.29 -11.01
CA GLY A 139 -10.25 -1.54 -10.23
C GLY A 139 -11.67 -1.88 -10.68
N GLU A 140 -12.62 -1.66 -9.77
CA GLU A 140 -14.04 -1.82 -10.04
C GLU A 140 -14.44 -0.78 -11.09
N VAL A 141 -14.44 -1.20 -12.36
CA VAL A 141 -15.18 -0.50 -13.40
C VAL A 141 -16.63 -0.63 -12.96
N GLU A 142 -17.13 0.39 -12.24
CA GLU A 142 -18.54 0.49 -11.89
C GLU A 142 -19.33 0.22 -13.16
N ALA A 143 -20.05 -0.90 -13.12
CA ALA A 143 -21.01 -1.27 -14.12
C ALA A 143 -22.08 -0.18 -14.10
N THR A 144 -21.87 0.85 -14.91
CA THR A 144 -22.89 1.86 -15.18
C THR A 144 -23.96 1.17 -16.01
N GLU A 145 -25.02 0.80 -15.29
CA GLU A 145 -26.40 0.58 -15.71
C GLU A 145 -26.60 0.02 -17.14
N GLY A 146 -26.86 -1.30 -17.24
CA GLY A 146 -27.37 -1.90 -18.47
C GLY A 146 -27.42 -3.43 -18.53
N ASP A 147 -26.58 -4.14 -17.78
CA ASP A 147 -26.39 -5.59 -17.98
C ASP A 147 -27.10 -6.45 -16.93
N GLU A 148 -28.41 -6.27 -16.74
CA GLU A 148 -29.24 -7.23 -16.00
C GLU A 148 -29.76 -8.38 -16.90
N TYR A 149 -29.42 -8.36 -18.18
CA TYR A 149 -29.72 -9.45 -19.10
C TYR A 149 -28.42 -10.09 -19.57
N LEU A 150 -28.23 -11.36 -19.20
CA LEU A 150 -27.20 -12.27 -19.71
C LEU A 150 -25.82 -12.18 -19.04
N ASP A 151 -25.72 -12.54 -17.76
CA ASP A 151 -24.50 -13.24 -17.33
C ASP A 151 -24.81 -14.28 -16.25
N GLY A 152 -25.09 -15.49 -16.72
CA GLY A 152 -24.98 -16.68 -15.90
C GLY A 152 -23.50 -16.99 -15.69
N ALA A 153 -23.15 -17.27 -14.44
CA ALA A 153 -21.83 -17.72 -13.99
C ALA A 153 -20.72 -16.67 -13.99
N SER A 154 -20.77 -15.76 -13.02
CA SER A 154 -19.55 -15.17 -12.49
C SER A 154 -19.62 -15.08 -10.97
N GLU A 155 -18.57 -15.60 -10.32
CA GLU A 155 -18.30 -15.68 -8.88
C GLU A 155 -18.21 -14.30 -8.17
N LYS A 156 -18.97 -13.30 -8.61
CA LYS A 156 -18.93 -11.93 -8.08
C LYS A 156 -19.80 -11.69 -6.84
N SER A 157 -20.42 -12.71 -6.25
CA SER A 157 -21.42 -12.43 -5.21
C SER A 157 -21.57 -13.48 -4.12
N PHE A 158 -20.47 -13.83 -3.45
CA PHE A 158 -20.60 -14.34 -2.08
C PHE A 158 -20.27 -13.25 -1.07
N VAL A 159 -19.10 -12.63 -1.14
CA VAL A 159 -18.70 -11.62 -0.16
C VAL A 159 -19.52 -10.33 -0.29
N THR A 160 -19.86 -9.91 -1.51
CA THR A 160 -20.71 -8.75 -1.77
C THR A 160 -22.14 -9.00 -1.31
N LEU A 161 -22.75 -10.13 -1.69
CA LEU A 161 -24.08 -10.54 -1.24
C LEU A 161 -24.16 -10.71 0.30
N MET A 162 -23.10 -11.19 0.94
CA MET A 162 -23.03 -11.36 2.40
C MET A 162 -22.99 -10.00 3.12
N LYS A 163 -22.25 -9.03 2.57
CA LYS A 163 -22.13 -7.67 3.12
C LYS A 163 -23.44 -6.88 2.98
N GLU A 164 -24.17 -7.13 1.90
CA GLU A 164 -25.48 -6.54 1.63
C GLU A 164 -26.58 -7.19 2.51
N GLY A 165 -26.52 -8.50 2.74
CA GLY A 165 -27.41 -9.19 3.69
C GLY A 165 -27.18 -8.80 5.16
N PHE A 166 -25.95 -8.46 5.53
CA PHE A 166 -25.63 -8.02 6.90
C PHE A 166 -26.21 -6.63 7.21
N ALA A 167 -26.26 -5.73 6.22
CA ALA A 167 -26.83 -4.39 6.39
C ALA A 167 -28.33 -4.43 6.73
N PHE A 168 -29.08 -5.41 6.19
CA PHE A 168 -30.52 -5.54 6.44
C PHE A 168 -30.86 -6.34 7.72
N THR A 169 -30.01 -7.28 8.12
CA THR A 169 -30.25 -8.12 9.31
C THR A 169 -29.78 -7.50 10.61
N LEU A 170 -28.81 -6.56 10.56
CA LEU A 170 -28.26 -5.88 11.74
C LEU A 170 -29.28 -5.02 12.50
N PRO A 171 -30.15 -4.20 11.85
CA PRO A 171 -31.22 -3.50 12.55
C PRO A 171 -32.21 -4.46 13.23
N LEU A 172 -32.59 -5.54 12.54
CA LEU A 172 -33.54 -6.53 13.05
C LEU A 172 -32.99 -7.26 14.28
N MET A 173 -31.72 -7.66 14.25
CA MET A 173 -31.02 -8.30 15.38
C MET A 173 -30.95 -7.35 16.59
N LEU A 174 -30.70 -6.06 16.35
CA LEU A 174 -30.61 -5.04 17.39
C LEU A 174 -31.99 -4.82 18.05
N PHE A 175 -33.06 -4.78 17.27
CA PHE A 175 -34.43 -4.73 17.81
C PHE A 175 -34.81 -6.00 18.56
N ALA A 176 -34.46 -7.19 18.05
CA ALA A 176 -34.77 -8.45 18.71
C ALA A 176 -34.06 -8.58 20.07
N THR A 177 -32.79 -8.20 20.15
CA THR A 177 -32.02 -8.20 21.40
C THR A 177 -32.54 -7.16 22.39
N ALA A 178 -32.88 -5.95 21.94
CA ALA A 178 -33.49 -4.92 22.78
C ALA A 178 -34.85 -5.36 23.35
N ALA A 179 -35.71 -5.94 22.53
CA ALA A 179 -37.02 -6.44 22.97
C ALA A 179 -36.89 -7.57 24.00
N LEU A 180 -35.94 -8.49 23.81
CA LEU A 180 -35.65 -9.55 24.77
C LEU A 180 -35.15 -8.99 26.11
N PHE A 181 -34.31 -7.95 26.07
CA PHE A 181 -33.82 -7.28 27.27
C PHE A 181 -34.95 -6.60 28.06
N ILE A 182 -35.85 -5.89 27.35
CA ILE A 182 -37.03 -5.27 27.96
C ILE A 182 -37.94 -6.33 28.58
N PHE A 183 -38.17 -7.45 27.88
CA PHE A 183 -38.99 -8.55 28.39
C PHE A 183 -38.41 -9.14 29.69
N ILE A 184 -37.09 -9.36 29.75
CA ILE A 184 -36.42 -9.83 30.98
C ILE A 184 -36.56 -8.81 32.11
N LEU A 185 -36.42 -7.51 31.81
CA LEU A 185 -36.61 -6.46 32.82
C LEU A 185 -38.04 -6.42 33.36
N ILE A 186 -39.05 -6.58 32.50
CA ILE A 186 -40.47 -6.66 32.93
C ILE A 186 -40.70 -7.90 33.80
N GLN A 187 -40.15 -9.05 33.42
CA GLN A 187 -40.23 -10.29 34.22
C GLN A 187 -39.59 -10.11 35.60
N LYS A 188 -38.40 -9.50 35.66
CA LYS A 188 -37.72 -9.17 36.92
C LYS A 188 -38.51 -8.18 37.78
N LEU A 189 -39.12 -7.16 37.16
CA LEU A 189 -39.95 -6.19 37.87
C LEU A 189 -41.25 -6.80 38.40
N SER A 190 -41.88 -7.69 37.61
CA SER A 190 -43.08 -8.44 38.01
C SER A 190 -42.78 -9.42 39.15
N ALA A 191 -41.61 -10.07 39.12
CA ALA A 191 -41.16 -10.97 40.19
C ALA A 191 -40.80 -10.21 41.48
N ALA A 192 -40.38 -8.94 41.39
CA ALA A 192 -40.11 -8.09 42.55
C ALA A 192 -41.38 -7.42 43.13
N ALA A 193 -42.48 -7.37 42.37
CA ALA A 193 -43.75 -6.77 42.77
C ALA A 193 -44.77 -7.79 43.32
N THR A 194 -44.40 -9.06 43.43
CA THR A 194 -45.23 -10.09 44.08
C THR A 194 -44.64 -10.38 45.47
N PRO A 195 -45.23 -9.87 46.56
CA PRO A 195 -44.77 -10.14 47.92
C PRO A 195 -45.03 -11.59 48.37
#